data_AF-A0A117Q1S5-F1
#
_entry.id   AF-A0A117Q1S5-F1
#
_cell.length_a   1.000
_cell.length_b   1.000
_cell.length_c   1.000
_cell.angle_alpha   90.00
_cell.angle_beta   90.00
_cell.angle_gamma   90.00
#
_symmetry.space_group_name_H-M   'P 1'
#
loop_
_entity.id
_entity.type
_entity.pdbx_description
1 polymer ?
#
loop_
_entity_poly.entity_id
_entity_poly.type
_entity_poly.pdbx_seq_one_letter_code
_entity_poly.pdbx_strand_id
1 'polypeptide(L)'
;MTTLIQNKDVRLIAAGIAVSRATAGLPQTAQSSIFTVSGGRILVVALVGEVTTAIQAQATTVQLIGTPTSGTAVNLTNATGDVNGKEVGATVTLPTTLGGTAAVNNAGGNITPSATWLLLHPGTIDLKTVASSTGSVKWDLLYIPLDTAASVTAA
;
A
#
# COMPACT_ATOMS: atom_id res chain seq x y z
N MET A 1 19.20 -23.30 23.33
CA MET A 1 18.48 -22.07 23.72
C MET A 1 17.27 -21.94 22.82
N THR A 2 16.07 -22.11 23.33
CA THR A 2 14.84 -21.75 22.61
C THR A 2 14.84 -20.23 22.44
N THR A 3 14.90 -19.76 21.20
CA THR A 3 14.66 -18.35 20.91
C THR A 3 13.23 -18.00 21.33
N LEU A 4 13.10 -17.08 22.29
CA LEU A 4 11.82 -16.46 22.63
C LEU A 4 11.21 -15.83 21.37
N ILE A 5 9.88 -15.87 21.25
CA ILE A 5 9.13 -15.30 20.13
C ILE A 5 9.50 -13.82 19.98
N GLN A 6 10.04 -13.42 18.82
CA GLN A 6 10.39 -12.03 18.54
C GLN A 6 9.21 -11.29 17.90
N ASN A 7 9.22 -9.95 17.93
CA ASN A 7 8.15 -9.12 17.34
C ASN A 7 7.86 -9.46 15.86
N LYS A 8 8.91 -9.82 15.09
CA LYS A 8 8.74 -10.26 13.70
C LYS A 8 7.96 -11.58 13.59
N ASP A 9 8.14 -12.47 14.55
CA ASP A 9 7.49 -13.78 14.58
C ASP A 9 6.02 -13.61 14.97
N VAL A 10 5.72 -12.71 15.92
CA VAL A 10 4.33 -12.33 16.26
C VAL A 10 3.61 -11.81 15.02
N ARG A 11 4.21 -10.88 14.27
CA ARG A 11 3.61 -10.31 13.06
C ARG A 11 3.43 -11.35 11.95
N LEU A 12 4.45 -12.18 11.72
CA LEU A 12 4.41 -13.26 10.72
C LEU A 12 3.24 -14.21 10.97
N ILE A 13 3.04 -14.60 12.24
CA ILE A 13 1.98 -15.53 12.63
C ILE A 13 0.60 -14.85 12.62
N ALA A 14 0.51 -13.60 13.08
CA ALA A 14 -0.78 -12.92 13.25
C ALA A 14 -1.33 -12.28 11.97
N ALA A 15 -0.45 -11.77 11.10
CA ALA A 15 -0.84 -10.90 9.97
C ALA A 15 -0.10 -11.21 8.66
N GLY A 16 0.89 -12.11 8.67
CA GLY A 16 1.61 -12.54 7.48
C GLY A 16 2.96 -11.86 7.25
N ILE A 17 3.48 -12.01 6.04
CA ILE A 17 4.81 -11.55 5.62
C ILE A 17 4.78 -10.03 5.44
N ALA A 18 5.79 -9.36 5.99
CA ALA A 18 5.97 -7.92 5.84
C ALA A 18 7.01 -7.60 4.75
N VAL A 19 6.67 -6.69 3.85
CA VAL A 19 7.58 -6.16 2.84
C VAL A 19 7.49 -4.64 2.87
N SER A 20 8.65 -3.99 2.96
CA SER A 20 8.77 -2.54 3.01
C SER A 20 9.44 -2.03 1.75
N ARG A 21 8.91 -0.95 1.18
CA ARG A 21 9.52 -0.16 0.12
C ARG A 21 10.04 1.15 0.69
N ALA A 22 11.27 1.49 0.32
CA ALA A 22 11.89 2.76 0.69
C ALA A 22 11.08 3.95 0.16
N THR A 23 11.31 5.11 0.75
CA THR A 23 10.57 6.30 0.35
C THR A 23 10.87 6.72 -1.08
N ALA A 24 9.84 7.12 -1.82
CA ALA A 24 9.95 7.72 -3.14
C ALA A 24 9.00 8.91 -3.27
N GLY A 25 9.34 9.82 -4.17
CA GLY A 25 8.51 10.98 -4.48
C GLY A 25 7.15 10.59 -5.07
N LEU A 26 6.16 11.46 -4.91
CA LEU A 26 4.85 11.26 -5.53
C LEU A 26 4.96 11.20 -7.07
N PRO A 27 4.18 10.34 -7.76
CA PRO A 27 4.28 10.11 -9.20
C PRO A 27 4.00 11.30 -10.15
N GLN A 28 3.64 12.49 -9.65
CA GLN A 28 3.38 13.69 -10.45
C GLN A 28 2.40 13.48 -11.63
N THR A 29 1.11 13.26 -11.38
CA THR A 29 0.08 12.87 -12.38
C THR A 29 0.26 11.50 -13.04
N ALA A 30 1.35 10.79 -12.77
CA ALA A 30 1.61 9.45 -13.32
C ALA A 30 1.16 8.33 -12.37
N GLN A 31 1.37 7.10 -12.84
CA GLN A 31 1.25 5.87 -12.07
C GLN A 31 2.66 5.28 -11.88
N SER A 32 2.99 4.85 -10.67
CA SER A 32 4.28 4.25 -10.33
C SER A 32 4.07 3.01 -9.45
N SER A 33 4.80 1.94 -9.75
CA SER A 33 4.73 0.71 -8.98
C SER A 33 5.34 0.87 -7.60
N ILE A 34 4.65 0.32 -6.60
CA ILE A 34 5.11 0.26 -5.20
C ILE A 34 5.50 -1.17 -4.81
N PHE A 35 4.86 -2.19 -5.37
CA PHE A 35 5.23 -3.59 -5.13
C PHE A 35 5.01 -4.43 -6.38
N THR A 36 5.80 -5.49 -6.53
CA THR A 36 5.63 -6.51 -7.56
C THR A 36 5.28 -7.84 -6.90
N VAL A 37 4.14 -8.41 -7.28
CA VAL A 37 3.64 -9.73 -6.88
C VAL A 37 4.05 -10.75 -7.94
N SER A 38 4.69 -11.85 -7.53
CA SER A 38 5.23 -12.86 -8.45
C SER A 38 4.99 -14.28 -7.94
N GLY A 39 5.06 -15.27 -8.84
CA GLY A 39 4.97 -16.70 -8.52
C GLY A 39 3.58 -17.21 -8.11
N GLY A 40 2.64 -16.33 -7.77
CA GLY A 40 1.26 -16.72 -7.47
C GLY A 40 0.45 -15.59 -6.81
N ARG A 41 -0.79 -15.90 -6.44
CA ARG A 41 -1.71 -14.96 -5.81
C ARG A 41 -1.37 -14.74 -4.34
N ILE A 42 -1.71 -13.55 -3.86
CA ILE A 42 -1.57 -13.15 -2.46
C ILE A 42 -2.88 -12.63 -1.91
N LEU A 43 -3.02 -12.71 -0.61
CA LEU A 43 -4.03 -12.01 0.17
C LEU A 43 -3.36 -10.82 0.85
N VAL A 44 -3.72 -9.61 0.46
CA VAL A 44 -3.26 -8.39 1.12
C VAL A 44 -4.05 -8.22 2.41
N VAL A 45 -3.32 -8.14 3.53
CA VAL A 45 -3.85 -7.96 4.88
C VAL A 45 -3.82 -6.48 5.27
N ALA A 46 -2.73 -5.80 4.94
CA ALA A 46 -2.63 -4.35 5.11
C ALA A 46 -1.68 -3.76 4.07
N LEU A 47 -1.98 -2.55 3.62
CA LEU A 47 -1.09 -1.72 2.80
C LEU A 47 -1.12 -0.32 3.39
N VAL A 48 0.04 0.17 3.82
CA VAL A 48 0.20 1.43 4.54
C VAL A 48 1.26 2.26 3.84
N GLY A 49 0.85 3.40 3.30
CA GLY A 49 1.76 4.46 2.88
C GLY A 49 1.97 5.42 4.04
N GLU A 50 3.22 5.76 4.37
CA GLU A 50 3.54 6.79 5.37
C GLU A 50 4.31 7.93 4.70
N VAL A 51 3.84 9.15 4.89
CA VAL A 51 4.47 10.36 4.39
C VAL A 51 5.80 10.58 5.12
N THR A 52 6.90 10.64 4.39
CA THR A 52 8.26 10.87 4.92
C THR A 52 8.75 12.28 4.66
N THR A 53 8.20 12.94 3.63
CA THR A 53 8.41 14.36 3.31
C THR A 53 7.03 14.97 3.14
N ALA A 54 6.76 16.05 3.88
CA ALA A 54 5.46 16.71 3.87
C ALA A 54 4.99 16.99 2.44
N ILE A 55 3.72 16.70 2.19
CA ILE A 55 3.08 16.87 0.89
C ILE A 55 2.67 18.33 0.74
N GLN A 56 2.89 18.87 -0.45
CA GLN A 56 2.51 20.24 -0.78
C GLN A 56 1.03 20.50 -0.47
N ALA A 57 0.74 21.71 0.03
CA ALA A 57 -0.63 22.17 0.25
C ALA A 57 -1.34 22.48 -1.07
N GLN A 58 -1.70 21.43 -1.81
CA GLN A 58 -2.47 21.47 -3.05
C GLN A 58 -3.33 20.20 -3.15
N ALA A 59 -4.56 20.36 -3.67
CA ALA A 59 -5.45 19.23 -3.95
C ALA A 59 -4.75 18.17 -4.81
N THR A 60 -4.54 17.00 -4.21
CA THR A 60 -3.83 15.90 -4.85
C THR A 60 -4.49 14.61 -4.38
N THR A 61 -5.32 14.01 -5.22
CA THR A 61 -5.89 12.71 -4.88
C THR A 61 -4.96 11.57 -5.27
N VAL A 62 -4.97 10.53 -4.45
CA VAL A 62 -4.25 9.28 -4.65
C VAL A 62 -5.21 8.15 -5.00
N GLN A 63 -4.72 7.23 -5.82
CA GLN A 63 -5.40 6.01 -6.19
C GLN A 63 -4.43 4.84 -6.13
N LEU A 64 -4.84 3.74 -5.49
CA LEU A 64 -4.12 2.47 -5.52
C LEU A 64 -4.73 1.55 -6.56
N ILE A 65 -3.88 0.93 -7.38
CA ILE A 65 -4.28 0.14 -8.55
C ILE A 65 -3.55 -1.19 -8.49
N GLY A 66 -4.26 -2.29 -8.75
CA GLY A 66 -3.68 -3.61 -8.96
C GLY A 66 -3.63 -3.91 -10.45
N THR A 67 -2.44 -4.04 -11.01
CA THR A 67 -2.21 -4.29 -12.44
C THR A 67 -1.68 -5.72 -12.62
N PRO A 68 -2.53 -6.69 -13.00
CA PRO A 68 -2.07 -8.07 -13.16
C PRO A 68 -1.16 -8.21 -14.39
N THR A 69 -0.26 -9.20 -14.40
CA THR A 69 0.58 -9.51 -15.57
C THR A 69 -0.24 -9.96 -16.78
N SER A 70 -1.43 -10.52 -16.54
CA SER A 70 -2.41 -10.90 -17.55
C SER A 70 -3.79 -10.39 -17.14
N GLY A 71 -4.46 -9.69 -18.05
CA GLY A 71 -5.78 -9.09 -17.83
C GLY A 71 -5.73 -7.58 -17.71
N THR A 72 -6.74 -7.00 -17.07
CA THR A 72 -6.93 -5.55 -16.97
C THR A 72 -6.68 -5.08 -15.55
N ALA A 73 -6.09 -3.90 -15.39
CA ALA A 73 -5.90 -3.25 -14.10
C ALA A 73 -7.23 -3.00 -13.38
N VAL A 74 -7.21 -3.16 -12.05
CA VAL A 74 -8.36 -2.92 -11.18
C VAL A 74 -8.02 -1.84 -10.17
N ASN A 75 -8.93 -0.89 -10.02
CA ASN A 75 -8.83 0.16 -9.01
C ASN A 75 -9.08 -0.44 -7.63
N LEU A 76 -8.03 -0.51 -6.80
CA LEU A 76 -8.14 -0.97 -5.41
C LEU A 76 -8.83 0.09 -4.57
N THR A 77 -8.57 1.36 -4.88
CA THR A 77 -9.30 2.51 -4.38
C THR A 77 -9.84 3.35 -5.53
N ASN A 78 -10.86 4.17 -5.25
CA ASN A 78 -11.18 5.29 -6.13
C ASN A 78 -10.10 6.39 -6.02
N ALA A 79 -10.23 7.43 -6.86
CA ALA A 79 -9.31 8.57 -6.91
C ALA A 79 -9.82 9.79 -6.13
N THR A 80 -10.39 9.59 -4.93
CA THR A 80 -10.94 10.68 -4.10
C THR A 80 -10.20 10.89 -2.77
N GLY A 81 -9.27 10.01 -2.39
CA GLY A 81 -8.46 10.20 -1.18
C GLY A 81 -7.47 11.34 -1.39
N ASP A 82 -7.69 12.49 -0.75
CA ASP A 82 -6.86 13.68 -0.91
C ASP A 82 -5.70 13.70 0.10
N VAL A 83 -4.48 13.93 -0.39
CA VAL A 83 -3.26 14.05 0.40
C VAL A 83 -2.76 15.50 0.53
N ASN A 84 -3.59 16.47 0.18
CA ASN A 84 -3.32 17.90 0.32
C ASN A 84 -2.75 18.26 1.71
N GLY A 85 -1.53 18.81 1.72
CA GLY A 85 -0.91 19.38 2.91
C GLY A 85 -0.58 18.37 4.02
N LYS A 86 -0.52 17.07 3.71
CA LYS A 86 -0.26 16.04 4.72
C LYS A 86 1.18 16.11 5.23
N GLU A 87 1.31 16.14 6.54
CA GLU A 87 2.57 16.19 7.27
C GLU A 87 3.32 14.84 7.28
N VAL A 88 4.57 14.87 7.73
CA VAL A 88 5.35 13.65 7.96
C VAL A 88 4.67 12.78 9.02
N GLY A 89 4.58 11.49 8.75
CA GLY A 89 3.89 10.50 9.59
C GLY A 89 2.40 10.34 9.26
N ALA A 90 1.81 11.24 8.47
CA ALA A 90 0.47 11.01 7.91
C ALA A 90 0.45 9.72 7.09
N THR A 91 -0.68 9.01 7.06
CA THR A 91 -0.76 7.71 6.40
C THR A 91 -1.91 7.61 5.40
N VAL A 92 -1.69 6.76 4.40
CA VAL A 92 -2.64 6.37 3.36
C VAL A 92 -2.83 4.86 3.44
N THR A 93 -4.07 4.39 3.62
CA THR A 93 -4.37 2.95 3.71
C THR A 93 -5.49 2.54 2.76
N LEU A 94 -5.58 1.23 2.47
CA LEU A 94 -6.68 0.67 1.70
C LEU A 94 -8.02 0.85 2.43
N PRO A 95 -9.15 1.00 1.70
CA PRO A 95 -10.51 0.93 2.25
C PRO A 95 -10.90 -0.49 2.67
N THR A 96 -12.03 -0.60 3.36
CA THR A 96 -12.68 -1.89 3.71
C THR A 96 -13.40 -2.56 2.53
N THR A 97 -13.60 -1.84 1.42
CA THR A 97 -14.30 -2.30 0.21
C THR A 97 -13.49 -1.98 -1.04
N LEU A 98 -13.43 -2.92 -1.99
CA LEU A 98 -12.72 -2.74 -3.25
C LEU A 98 -13.31 -1.54 -4.02
N GLY A 99 -12.44 -0.62 -4.47
CA GLY A 99 -12.85 0.60 -5.17
C GLY A 99 -13.38 1.71 -4.24
N GLY A 100 -13.35 1.51 -2.92
CA GLY A 100 -13.65 2.55 -1.93
C GLY A 100 -12.60 3.67 -1.88
N THR A 101 -12.84 4.69 -1.07
CA THR A 101 -11.89 5.81 -0.90
C THR A 101 -10.73 5.39 0.00
N ALA A 102 -9.49 5.65 -0.42
CA ALA A 102 -8.32 5.44 0.43
C ALA A 102 -8.46 6.24 1.75
N ALA A 103 -8.17 5.61 2.89
CA ALA A 103 -8.23 6.32 4.16
C ALA A 103 -6.94 7.12 4.33
N VAL A 104 -7.05 8.45 4.25
CA VAL A 104 -5.94 9.39 4.43
C VAL A 104 -6.12 10.14 5.73
N ASN A 105 -5.21 9.92 6.68
CA ASN A 105 -5.27 10.57 8.00
C ASN A 105 -3.91 11.14 8.39
N ASN A 106 -3.96 12.07 9.34
CA ASN A 106 -2.80 12.73 9.91
C ASN A 106 -1.97 11.77 10.80
N ALA A 107 -0.77 12.20 11.19
CA ALA A 107 0.21 11.38 11.91
C ALA A 107 -0.25 10.85 13.28
N GLY A 108 -1.35 11.40 13.82
CA GLY A 108 -1.96 10.92 15.06
C GLY A 108 -2.53 9.50 14.96
N GLY A 109 -2.76 8.99 13.75
CA GLY A 109 -3.15 7.60 13.52
C GLY A 109 -4.14 7.46 12.37
N ASN A 110 -4.30 6.22 11.91
CA ASN A 110 -5.23 5.88 10.86
C ASN A 110 -5.82 4.50 11.12
N ILE A 111 -6.99 4.26 10.56
CA ILE A 111 -7.56 2.94 10.51
C ILE A 111 -6.76 2.16 9.47
N THR A 112 -6.09 1.10 9.90
CA THR A 112 -5.73 0.00 9.01
C THR A 112 -6.91 -0.95 9.05
N PRO A 113 -7.81 -0.93 8.07
CA PRO A 113 -8.95 -1.84 8.14
C PRO A 113 -8.40 -3.26 8.12
N SER A 114 -8.71 -4.02 9.16
CA SER A 114 -8.52 -5.47 9.18
C SER A 114 -9.51 -6.19 8.25
N ALA A 115 -10.14 -5.47 7.32
CA ALA A 115 -11.37 -5.88 6.66
C ALA A 115 -11.09 -6.39 5.25
N THR A 116 -11.52 -7.64 5.04
CA THR A 116 -11.54 -8.37 3.77
C THR A 116 -10.17 -8.51 3.12
N TRP A 117 -9.56 -9.68 3.29
CA TRP A 117 -8.37 -10.05 2.53
C TRP A 117 -8.57 -9.75 1.05
N LEU A 118 -7.78 -8.81 0.54
CA LEU A 118 -7.83 -8.44 -0.86
C LEU A 118 -7.00 -9.45 -1.66
N LEU A 119 -7.66 -10.23 -2.49
CA LEU A 119 -7.01 -11.14 -3.42
C LEU A 119 -6.35 -10.35 -4.55
N LEU A 120 -5.04 -10.48 -4.69
CA LEU A 120 -4.30 -9.97 -5.84
C LEU A 120 -3.63 -11.09 -6.62
N HIS A 121 -3.66 -10.95 -7.94
CA HIS A 121 -2.95 -11.81 -8.88
C HIS A 121 -1.49 -11.32 -9.05
N PRO A 122 -0.58 -12.16 -9.60
CA PRO A 122 0.73 -11.71 -10.02
C PRO A 122 0.65 -10.47 -10.92
N GLY A 123 1.55 -9.51 -10.71
CA GLY A 123 1.46 -8.17 -11.30
C GLY A 123 2.12 -7.13 -10.43
N THR A 124 1.64 -5.88 -10.53
CA THR A 124 2.09 -4.78 -9.70
C THR A 124 0.96 -4.20 -8.86
N ILE A 125 1.34 -3.66 -7.71
CA ILE A 125 0.52 -2.71 -6.95
C ILE A 125 1.12 -1.34 -7.25
N ASP A 126 0.29 -0.40 -7.67
CA ASP A 126 0.71 0.90 -8.14
C ASP A 126 0.03 2.03 -7.37
N LEU A 127 0.76 3.14 -7.20
CA LEU A 127 0.25 4.42 -6.74
C LEU A 127 0.07 5.33 -7.95
N LYS A 128 -1.10 5.95 -8.08
CA LYS A 128 -1.38 7.01 -9.03
C LYS A 128 -1.79 8.28 -8.31
N THR A 129 -1.27 9.42 -8.77
CA THR A 129 -1.70 10.76 -8.32
C THR A 129 -2.39 11.47 -9.46
N VAL A 130 -3.38 12.33 -9.17
CA VAL A 130 -4.09 13.11 -10.22
C VAL A 130 -3.49 14.49 -10.47
N ALA A 131 -2.64 14.97 -9.56
CA ALA A 131 -1.97 16.27 -9.65
C ALA A 131 -0.46 16.10 -9.48
N SER A 132 0.29 17.12 -9.89
CA SER A 132 1.72 17.26 -9.57
C SER A 132 1.85 17.96 -8.23
N SER A 133 2.46 17.29 -7.26
CA SER A 133 2.59 17.75 -5.88
C SER A 133 3.87 17.20 -5.27
N THR A 134 4.63 18.03 -4.56
CA THR A 134 5.86 17.56 -3.89
C THR A 134 5.52 16.68 -2.68
N GLY A 135 6.54 15.97 -2.17
CA GLY A 135 6.41 15.06 -1.04
C GLY A 135 6.82 13.64 -1.40
N SER A 136 7.02 12.82 -0.38
CA SER A 136 7.50 11.44 -0.52
C SER A 136 6.80 10.52 0.46
N VAL A 137 6.61 9.27 0.04
CA VAL A 137 5.89 8.24 0.81
C VAL A 137 6.70 6.95 0.80
N LYS A 138 6.85 6.31 1.96
CA LYS A 138 7.31 4.91 2.06
C LYS A 138 6.10 3.99 2.14
N TRP A 139 6.24 2.74 1.72
CA TRP A 139 5.12 1.80 1.71
C TRP A 139 5.46 0.53 2.46
N ASP A 140 4.55 0.07 3.31
CA ASP A 140 4.62 -1.18 4.04
C ASP A 140 3.42 -2.06 3.65
N LEU A 141 3.71 -3.31 3.27
CA LEU A 141 2.72 -4.32 2.92
C LEU A 141 2.78 -5.49 3.90
N LEU A 142 1.61 -5.93 4.36
CA LEU A 142 1.40 -7.21 5.02
C LEU A 142 0.56 -8.10 4.11
N TYR A 143 1.07 -9.29 3.80
CA TYR A 143 0.39 -10.24 2.95
C TYR A 143 0.52 -11.69 3.42
N ILE A 144 -0.45 -12.52 3.02
CA ILE A 144 -0.42 -13.96 3.18
C ILE A 144 -0.36 -14.58 1.76
N PRO A 145 0.64 -15.43 1.45
CA PRO A 145 0.67 -16.11 0.17
C PRO A 145 -0.50 -17.10 0.07
N LEU A 146 -1.28 -17.03 -1.02
CA LEU A 146 -2.34 -18.00 -1.29
C LEU A 146 -1.79 -19.21 -2.05
N ASP A 147 -0.88 -18.96 -2.99
CA ASP A 147 -0.18 -19.99 -3.75
C ASP A 147 1.26 -20.17 -3.21
N THR A 148 1.79 -21.40 -3.23
CA THR A 148 3.07 -21.76 -2.56
C THR A 148 4.28 -20.95 -3.03
N ALA A 149 4.33 -20.59 -4.31
CA ALA A 149 5.44 -19.81 -4.89
C ALA A 149 5.22 -18.29 -4.82
N ALA A 150 4.12 -17.82 -4.20
CA ALA A 150 3.79 -16.41 -4.17
C ALA A 150 4.79 -15.61 -3.32
N SER A 151 5.31 -14.53 -3.91
CA SER A 151 6.25 -13.62 -3.27
C SER A 151 5.95 -12.17 -3.65
N VAL A 152 6.34 -11.24 -2.79
CA VAL A 152 6.24 -9.80 -3.05
C VAL A 152 7.60 -9.15 -2.86
N THR A 153 7.95 -8.26 -3.78
CA THR A 153 9.17 -7.44 -3.71
C THR A 153 8.81 -5.96 -3.86
N ALA A 154 9.60 -5.08 -3.22
CA ALA A 154 9.49 -3.65 -3.44
C ALA A 154 9.93 -3.29 -4.87
N ALA A 155 9.18 -2.41 -5.52
CA ALA A 155 9.45 -1.94 -6.89
C ALA A 155 10.32 -0.68 -6.94
#